data_AF-A0A929NXD0-F1
#
_entry.id   AF-A0A929NXD0-F1
#
_cell.length_a   1.000
_cell.length_b   1.000
_cell.length_c   1.000
_cell.angle_alpha   90.00
_cell.angle_beta   90.00
_cell.angle_gamma   90.00
#
_symmetry.space_group_name_H-M   'P 1'
#
loop_
_entity.id
_entity.type
_entity.pdbx_description
1 polymer ?
#
loop_
_entity_poly.entity_id
_entity_poly.type
_entity_poly.pdbx_seq_one_letter_code
_entity_poly.pdbx_strand_id
1 'polypeptide(L)'
;PRVGFLSFTEVRMSRDLSHAVVYCSVLDAEQLHESIEVLNRATGFIRKSIGRRIRARIVPTLKFVADESVIRGAAMDDLISEAIKSDEENSGSDED
;
A
#
# COMPACT_ATOMS: atom_id res chain seq x y z
N PRO A 1 -12.50 18.08 2.02
CA PRO A 1 -12.21 16.64 1.84
C PRO A 1 -11.81 16.00 3.17
N ARG A 2 -12.61 15.07 3.69
CA ARG A 2 -12.25 14.29 4.88
C ARG A 2 -11.55 13.03 4.39
N VAL A 3 -10.23 12.98 4.53
CA VAL A 3 -9.47 11.74 4.38
C VAL A 3 -9.38 11.15 5.78
N GLY A 4 -9.71 9.87 5.95
CA GLY A 4 -9.55 9.16 7.22
C GLY A 4 -8.07 9.01 7.61
N PHE A 5 -7.79 8.25 8.66
CA PHE A 5 -6.40 7.92 9.02
C PHE A 5 -5.80 7.00 7.95
N LEU A 6 -4.97 7.56 7.07
CA LEU A 6 -4.39 6.90 5.90
C LEU A 6 -2.86 6.91 5.98
N SER A 7 -2.28 5.76 5.72
CA SER A 7 -0.84 5.53 5.70
C SER A 7 -0.35 5.41 4.25
N PHE A 8 0.84 5.93 3.98
CA PHE A 8 1.54 5.74 2.70
C PHE A 8 2.63 4.69 2.89
N THR A 9 2.56 3.60 2.14
CA THR A 9 3.46 2.45 2.31
C THR A 9 4.61 2.47 1.33
N GLU A 10 4.34 2.77 0.06
CA GLU A 10 5.34 2.78 -1.00
C GLU A 10 5.08 3.91 -2.00
N VAL A 11 6.16 4.44 -2.62
CA VAL A 11 6.06 5.32 -3.79
C VAL A 11 6.96 4.77 -4.89
N ARG A 12 6.37 4.42 -6.04
CA ARG A 12 7.09 4.01 -7.24
C ARG A 12 7.15 5.13 -8.24
N MET A 13 8.34 5.48 -8.67
CA MET A 13 8.54 6.51 -9.70
C MET A 13 8.93 5.89 -11.04
N SER A 14 8.49 6.53 -12.12
CA SER A 14 9.00 6.24 -13.46
C SER A 14 10.50 6.58 -13.56
N ARG A 15 11.20 5.97 -14.52
CA ARG A 15 12.66 6.16 -14.69
C ARG A 15 13.03 7.62 -14.99
N ASP A 16 12.13 8.36 -15.61
CA ASP A 16 12.26 9.78 -15.93
C ASP A 16 11.72 10.71 -14.82
N LEU A 17 11.24 10.15 -13.70
CA LEU A 17 10.69 10.86 -12.53
C LEU A 17 9.48 11.75 -12.84
N SER A 18 8.83 11.58 -13.99
CA SER A 18 7.68 12.39 -14.40
C SER A 18 6.35 11.85 -13.84
N HIS A 19 6.32 10.58 -13.44
CA HIS A 19 5.16 9.90 -12.88
C HIS A 19 5.52 9.24 -11.55
N ALA A 20 4.61 9.32 -10.58
CA ALA A 20 4.71 8.60 -9.32
C ALA A 20 3.38 7.92 -8.97
N VAL A 21 3.46 6.63 -8.66
CA VAL A 21 2.38 5.82 -8.09
C VAL A 21 2.60 5.74 -6.60
N VAL A 22 1.62 6.20 -5.82
CA VAL A 22 1.66 6.24 -4.36
C VAL A 22 0.70 5.18 -3.82
N TYR A 23 1.26 4.20 -3.12
CA TYR A 23 0.52 3.12 -2.49
C TYR A 23 0.06 3.54 -1.09
N CYS A 24 -1.23 3.33 -0.84
CA CYS A 24 -1.92 3.77 0.37
C CYS A 24 -2.57 2.58 1.07
N SER A 25 -2.50 2.57 2.40
CA SER A 25 -3.21 1.61 3.25
C SER A 25 -3.97 2.35 4.35
N VAL A 26 -5.00 1.69 4.88
CA VAL A 26 -5.80 2.16 6.01
C VAL A 26 -6.06 0.97 6.92
N LEU A 27 -6.37 1.24 8.19
CA LEU A 27 -6.82 0.19 9.12
C LEU A 27 -8.23 -0.32 8.76
N ASP A 28 -9.08 0.54 8.21
CA ASP A 28 -10.47 0.23 7.87
C ASP A 28 -10.67 0.25 6.35
N ALA A 29 -10.81 -0.95 5.76
CA ALA A 29 -10.89 -1.15 4.31
C ALA A 29 -12.05 -0.39 3.65
N GLU A 30 -13.15 -0.17 4.35
CA GLU A 30 -14.34 0.52 3.81
C GLU A 30 -14.04 1.99 3.48
N GLN A 31 -13.11 2.61 4.20
CA GLN A 31 -12.70 4.00 3.99
C GLN A 31 -11.61 4.15 2.92
N LEU A 32 -10.97 3.06 2.50
CA LEU A 32 -9.81 3.09 1.60
C LEU A 32 -10.18 3.63 0.22
N HIS A 33 -11.24 3.07 -0.37
CA HIS A 33 -11.65 3.38 -1.73
C HIS A 33 -12.09 4.85 -1.87
N GLU A 34 -12.93 5.32 -0.94
CA GLU A 34 -13.36 6.72 -0.92
C GLU A 34 -12.16 7.66 -0.72
N SER A 35 -11.26 7.33 0.22
CA SER A 35 -10.06 8.13 0.48
C SER A 35 -9.15 8.22 -0.75
N ILE A 36 -8.92 7.11 -1.46
CA ILE A 36 -8.14 7.08 -2.70
C ILE A 36 -8.79 7.96 -3.77
N GLU A 37 -10.11 7.90 -3.92
CA GLU A 37 -10.82 8.72 -4.90
C GLU A 37 -10.66 10.21 -4.58
N VAL A 38 -10.86 10.59 -3.31
CA VAL A 38 -10.66 11.96 -2.83
C VAL A 38 -9.23 12.44 -3.07
N LEU A 39 -8.22 11.60 -2.78
CA LEU A 39 -6.82 11.92 -3.03
C LEU A 39 -6.52 12.12 -4.52
N ASN A 40 -7.05 11.25 -5.38
CA ASN A 40 -6.89 11.37 -6.83
C ASN A 40 -7.54 12.65 -7.38
N ARG A 41 -8.72 13.04 -6.89
CA ARG A 41 -9.35 14.33 -7.21
C ARG A 41 -8.55 15.53 -6.69
N ALA A 42 -7.86 15.37 -5.56
CA ALA A 42 -7.04 16.41 -4.95
C ALA A 42 -5.59 16.49 -5.47
N THR A 43 -5.19 15.66 -6.44
CA THR A 43 -3.81 15.57 -6.96
C THR A 43 -3.21 16.91 -7.35
N GLY A 44 -3.97 17.79 -8.02
CA GLY A 44 -3.49 19.13 -8.39
C GLY A 44 -3.10 19.99 -7.19
N PHE A 45 -3.93 19.99 -6.14
CA PHE A 45 -3.64 20.69 -4.89
C PHE A 45 -2.42 20.11 -4.17
N ILE A 46 -2.31 18.79 -4.13
CA ILE A 46 -1.20 18.08 -3.50
C ILE A 46 0.11 18.38 -4.23
N ARG A 47 0.12 18.28 -5.57
CA ARG A 47 1.28 18.61 -6.41
C ARG A 47 1.74 20.05 -6.22
N LYS A 48 0.81 21.01 -6.15
CA LYS A 48 1.14 22.41 -5.85
C LYS A 48 1.78 22.57 -4.46
N SER A 49 1.34 21.79 -3.49
CA SER A 49 1.90 21.83 -2.13
C SER A 49 3.26 21.16 -2.05
N ILE A 50 3.48 20.06 -2.78
CA ILE A 50 4.79 19.40 -2.91
C ILE A 50 5.78 20.32 -3.62
N GLY A 51 5.41 20.93 -4.74
CA GLY A 51 6.28 21.83 -5.50
C GLY A 51 6.75 23.07 -4.73
N ARG A 52 6.02 23.48 -3.69
CA ARG A 52 6.45 24.55 -2.78
C ARG A 52 7.49 24.10 -1.75
N ARG A 53 7.63 22.79 -1.53
CA ARG A 53 8.44 22.20 -0.44
C ARG A 53 9.69 21.48 -0.95
N ILE A 54 9.66 20.97 -2.19
CA ILE A 54 10.79 20.26 -2.79
C ILE A 54 11.51 21.12 -3.81
N ARG A 55 12.84 21.01 -3.87
CA ARG A 55 13.67 21.57 -4.95
C ARG A 55 13.75 20.57 -6.10
N ALA A 56 12.66 20.42 -6.84
CA ALA A 56 12.62 19.60 -8.05
C ALA A 56 12.29 20.45 -9.27
N ARG A 57 12.90 20.15 -10.42
CA ARG A 57 12.59 20.81 -11.70
C ARG A 57 11.17 20.52 -12.15
N ILE A 58 10.70 19.30 -11.90
CA ILE A 58 9.37 18.82 -12.27
C ILE A 58 8.76 18.15 -11.03
N VAL A 59 7.52 18.51 -10.70
CA VAL A 59 6.74 17.75 -9.73
C VAL A 59 6.02 16.64 -10.48
N PRO A 60 6.24 15.35 -10.13
CA PRO A 60 5.64 14.24 -10.85
C PRO A 60 4.12 14.34 -10.84
N THR A 61 3.49 13.76 -11.85
CA THR A 61 2.07 13.43 -11.78
C THR A 61 1.88 12.33 -10.75
N LEU A 62 0.85 12.45 -9.93
CA LEU A 62 0.59 11.53 -8.83
C LEU A 62 -0.63 10.69 -9.14
N LYS A 63 -0.54 9.38 -8.90
CA LYS A 63 -1.66 8.46 -8.89
C LYS A 63 -1.68 7.72 -7.56
N PHE A 64 -2.78 7.80 -6.83
CA PHE A 64 -2.96 7.09 -5.57
C PHE A 64 -3.65 5.75 -5.83
N VAL A 65 -3.12 4.68 -5.25
CA VAL A 65 -3.62 3.30 -5.39
C VAL A 65 -3.64 2.60 -4.04
N ALA A 66 -4.54 1.62 -3.90
CA ALA A 66 -4.60 0.79 -2.71
C ALA A 66 -3.38 -0.15 -2.65
N ASP A 67 -2.85 -0.34 -1.45
CA ASP A 67 -1.82 -1.33 -1.20
C ASP A 67 -2.44 -2.70 -0.88
N GLU A 68 -2.58 -3.53 -1.90
CA GLU A 68 -3.07 -4.90 -1.75
C GLU A 68 -2.04 -5.86 -1.14
N SER A 69 -0.77 -5.45 -1.01
CA SER A 69 0.28 -6.32 -0.47
C SER A 69 0.04 -6.67 0.99
N VAL A 70 -0.60 -5.78 1.76
CA VAL A 70 -0.96 -6.01 3.15
C VAL A 70 -1.94 -7.17 3.29
N ILE A 71 -2.96 -7.22 2.43
CA ILE A 71 -3.96 -8.28 2.41
C ILE A 71 -3.31 -9.62 2.02
N ARG A 72 -2.45 -9.59 0.99
CA ARG A 72 -1.73 -10.79 0.55
C ARG A 72 -0.75 -11.31 1.60
N GLY A 73 -0.10 -10.42 2.34
CA GLY A 73 0.84 -10.77 3.41
C GLY A 73 0.16 -11.57 4.52
N ALA A 74 -1.00 -11.13 5.00
CA ALA A 74 -1.78 -11.86 6.00
C ALA A 74 -2.18 -13.25 5.51
N ALA A 75 -2.71 -13.35 4.28
CA ALA A 75 -3.08 -14.64 3.71
C ALA A 75 -1.88 -15.60 3.54
N MET A 76 -0.70 -15.07 3.21
CA MET A 76 0.53 -15.87 3.15
C MET A 76 0.97 -16.35 4.54
N ASP A 77 0.87 -15.51 5.57
CA ASP A 77 1.24 -15.85 6.95
C ASP A 77 0.35 -16.99 7.50
N ASP A 78 -0.95 -16.95 7.18
CA ASP A 78 -1.89 -18.01 7.51
C ASP A 78 -1.52 -19.34 6.86
N LEU A 79 -1.21 -19.33 5.55
CA LEU A 79 -0.78 -20.52 4.80
C LEU A 79 0.54 -21.10 5.32
N ILE A 80 1.50 -20.25 5.69
CA ILE A 80 2.77 -20.68 6.28
C ILE A 80 2.52 -21.33 7.64
N SER A 81 1.66 -20.72 8.47
CA SER A 81 1.31 -21.24 9.79
C SER A 81 0.60 -22.60 9.71
N GLU A 82 -0.28 -22.78 8.72
CA GLU A 82 -0.96 -24.05 8.45
C GLU A 82 0.02 -25.15 8.00
N ALA A 83 0.95 -24.81 7.11
CA ALA A 83 1.98 -25.73 6.64
C ALA A 83 2.90 -26.20 7.77
N ILE A 84 3.35 -25.29 8.65
CA ILE A 84 4.19 -25.63 9.81
C ILE A 84 3.48 -26.60 10.75
N LYS A 85 2.20 -26.34 11.08
CA LYS A 85 1.41 -27.25 11.93
C LYS A 85 1.26 -28.64 11.32
N SER A 86 1.03 -28.69 10.01
CA SER A 86 0.87 -29.96 9.29
C SER A 86 2.17 -30.78 9.29
N ASP A 87 3.32 -30.13 9.16
CA ASP A 87 4.63 -30.79 9.24
C ASP A 87 4.96 -31.27 10.67
N GLU A 88 4.57 -30.53 11.71
CA GLU A 88 4.70 -30.96 13.12
C GLU A 88 3.82 -32.18 13.44
N GLU A 89 2.59 -32.24 12.90
CA GLU A 89 1.69 -33.38 13.07
C GLU A 89 2.20 -34.64 12.35
N ASN A 90 2.77 -34.50 11.16
CA ASN A 90 3.32 -35.64 10.39
C ASN A 90 4.67 -36.15 10.90
N SER A 91 5.47 -35.32 11.58
CA SER A 91 6.78 -35.73 12.11
C SER A 91 6.68 -36.47 13.46
N GLY A 92 5.54 -36.38 14.16
CA GLY A 92 5.28 -37.12 15.40
C GLY A 92 4.76 -38.55 15.22
N SER A 93 4.47 -38.99 13.98
CA SER A 93 3.88 -40.31 13.70
C SER A 93 4.87 -41.39 13.25
N ASP A 94 6.16 -41.07 13.13
CA ASP A 94 7.20 -42.00 12.63
C ASP A 94 8.09 -42.62 13.75
N GLU A 95 7.78 -42.40 15.04
CA GLU A 95 8.58 -42.92 16.19
C GLU A 95 7.96 -44.09 16.99
N ASP A 96 6.86 -44.73 16.57
CA ASP A 96 6.31 -45.94 17.22
C ASP A 96 6.45 -47.25 16.40
#